data_AF-A0A956X6X6-F1
#
_entry.id   AF-A0A956X6X6-F1
#
_cell.length_a   1.000
_cell.length_b   1.000
_cell.length_c   1.000
_cell.angle_alpha   90.00
_cell.angle_beta   90.00
_cell.angle_gamma   90.00
#
_symmetry.space_group_name_H-M   'P 1'
#
loop_
_entity.id
_entity.type
_entity.pdbx_description
1 polymer ?
#
loop_
_entity_poly.entity_id
_entity_poly.type
_entity_poly.pdbx_seq_one_letter_code
_entity_poly.pdbx_strand_id
1 'polypeptide(L)'
;MMLAPADFFDLTDAFVASFFADCDFVWQALPKIKEHVARLVGDAPMILGDVMPGAHLGGRAIFVAEGARIEPGAYIIGPAYIGPGAVVRHGALVRENVILLAGAILGHASEAKNSLFLPQAAAPHFNYVGDSILGCHVNLGAGTKLSNLGILSEKDK
;
A
#
# COMPACT_ATOMS: atom_id res chain seq x y z
N MET A 1 -4.29 9.29 26.97
CA MET A 1 -4.11 9.92 25.65
C MET A 1 -4.47 8.86 24.62
N MET A 2 -5.43 9.15 23.75
CA MET A 2 -5.94 8.24 22.70
C MET A 2 -4.94 8.22 21.54
N LEU A 3 -4.01 7.26 21.54
CA LEU A 3 -3.09 7.04 20.42
C LEU A 3 -3.02 5.57 19.99
N ALA A 4 -3.99 4.76 20.43
CA ALA A 4 -4.11 3.37 20.05
C ALA A 4 -4.61 3.28 18.59
N PRO A 5 -4.34 2.18 17.87
CA PRO A 5 -4.82 1.99 16.50
C PRO A 5 -6.33 2.20 16.31
N ALA A 6 -7.14 1.76 17.28
CA ALA A 6 -8.60 1.89 17.24
C ALA A 6 -9.10 3.34 17.33
N ASP A 7 -8.25 4.28 17.75
CA ASP A 7 -8.58 5.71 17.78
C ASP A 7 -8.49 6.34 16.37
N PHE A 8 -7.82 5.68 15.41
CA PHE A 8 -7.57 6.18 14.06
C PHE A 8 -8.26 5.37 12.96
N PHE A 9 -8.52 4.09 13.20
CA PHE A 9 -9.00 3.15 12.20
C PHE A 9 -10.19 2.34 12.70
N ASP A 10 -11.11 2.03 11.78
CA ASP A 10 -12.13 1.02 12.01
C ASP A 10 -11.48 -0.38 11.93
N LEU A 11 -11.43 -1.06 13.08
CA LEU A 11 -10.82 -2.38 13.26
C LEU A 11 -11.88 -3.48 13.51
N THR A 12 -13.13 -3.24 13.10
CA THR A 12 -14.20 -4.25 13.22
C THR A 12 -13.95 -5.48 12.33
N ASP A 13 -13.32 -5.29 11.17
CA ASP A 13 -12.86 -6.37 10.31
C ASP A 13 -11.59 -7.00 10.89
N ALA A 14 -11.64 -8.32 11.16
CA ALA A 14 -10.55 -9.04 11.81
C ALA A 14 -9.26 -9.08 10.96
N PHE A 15 -9.39 -9.06 9.63
CA PHE A 15 -8.23 -9.05 8.75
C PHE A 15 -7.54 -7.67 8.78
N VAL A 16 -8.30 -6.58 8.74
CA VAL A 16 -7.79 -5.21 8.95
C VAL A 16 -7.18 -5.07 10.34
N ALA A 17 -7.84 -5.56 11.39
CA ALA A 17 -7.34 -5.52 12.76
C ALA A 17 -5.98 -6.24 12.90
N SER A 18 -5.74 -7.31 12.13
CA SER A 18 -4.49 -8.08 12.19
C SER A 18 -3.24 -7.26 11.83
N PHE A 19 -3.38 -6.18 11.05
CA PHE A 19 -2.25 -5.30 10.74
C PHE A 19 -1.76 -4.50 11.94
N PHE A 20 -2.62 -4.35 12.95
CA PHE A 20 -2.38 -3.58 14.16
C PHE A 20 -2.30 -4.44 15.43
N ALA A 21 -2.23 -5.77 15.27
CA ALA A 21 -2.02 -6.69 16.38
C ALA A 21 -0.73 -6.33 17.14
N ASP A 22 -0.79 -6.39 18.47
CA ASP A 22 0.32 -6.07 19.38
C ASP A 22 0.89 -4.65 19.14
N CYS A 23 0.02 -3.68 18.85
CA CYS A 23 0.35 -2.27 18.78
C CYS A 23 -0.42 -1.51 19.87
N ASP A 24 0.28 -1.02 20.89
CA ASP A 24 -0.25 -0.09 21.88
C ASP A 24 -0.42 1.32 21.27
N PHE A 25 0.43 1.66 20.30
CA PHE A 25 0.42 2.94 19.60
C PHE A 25 0.34 2.77 18.08
N VAL A 26 -0.42 3.64 17.42
CA VAL A 26 -0.71 3.54 15.97
C VAL A 26 0.55 3.48 15.08
N TRP A 27 1.61 4.22 15.41
CA TRP A 27 2.84 4.24 14.62
C TRP A 27 3.66 2.94 14.70
N GLN A 28 3.40 2.09 15.69
CA GLN A 28 4.07 0.78 15.80
C GLN A 28 3.69 -0.17 14.66
N ALA A 29 2.60 0.11 13.92
CA ALA A 29 2.22 -0.65 12.74
C ALA A 29 3.11 -0.35 11.52
N LEU A 30 3.71 0.84 11.42
CA LEU A 30 4.56 1.22 10.28
C LEU A 30 5.75 0.28 10.04
N PRO A 31 6.60 -0.03 11.05
CA PRO A 31 7.70 -0.97 10.85
C PRO A 31 7.24 -2.40 10.54
N LYS A 32 6.00 -2.76 10.90
CA LYS A 32 5.42 -4.10 10.65
C LYS A 32 4.94 -4.31 9.21
N ILE A 33 4.80 -3.27 8.38
CA ILE A 33 4.34 -3.39 6.99
C ILE A 33 5.18 -4.39 6.18
N LYS A 34 6.50 -4.39 6.38
CA LYS A 34 7.43 -5.31 5.71
C LYS A 34 7.17 -6.77 6.06
N GLU A 35 6.79 -7.06 7.29
CA GLU A 35 6.44 -8.42 7.72
C GLU A 35 5.08 -8.82 7.12
N HIS A 36 4.10 -7.91 7.17
CA HIS A 36 2.76 -8.16 6.63
C HIS A 36 2.78 -8.44 5.13
N VAL A 37 3.53 -7.68 4.34
CA VAL A 37 3.63 -7.93 2.89
C VAL A 37 4.29 -9.29 2.61
N ALA A 38 5.32 -9.67 3.39
CA ALA A 38 5.98 -10.96 3.22
C ALA A 38 5.02 -12.12 3.51
N ARG A 39 4.21 -12.00 4.57
CA ARG A 39 3.18 -12.98 4.93
C ARG A 39 2.10 -13.10 3.84
N LEU A 40 1.68 -11.99 3.25
CA LEU A 40 0.61 -11.97 2.24
C LEU A 40 1.07 -12.48 0.87
N VAL A 41 2.31 -12.20 0.50
CA VAL A 41 2.85 -12.52 -0.82
C VAL A 41 3.49 -13.91 -0.85
N GLY A 42 4.16 -14.32 0.23
CA GLY A 42 4.98 -15.53 0.25
C GLY A 42 6.24 -15.41 -0.61
N ASP A 43 6.79 -16.56 -1.02
CA ASP A 43 8.10 -16.63 -1.69
C ASP A 43 8.03 -16.54 -3.22
N ALA A 44 6.86 -16.81 -3.81
CA ALA A 44 6.66 -16.88 -5.25
C ALA A 44 5.57 -15.90 -5.71
N PRO A 45 5.73 -15.26 -6.88
CA PRO A 45 4.70 -14.39 -7.43
C PRO A 45 3.43 -15.19 -7.77
N MET A 46 2.27 -14.57 -7.57
CA MET A 46 0.97 -15.15 -7.91
C MET A 46 0.08 -14.08 -8.54
N ILE A 47 -0.34 -14.32 -9.79
CA ILE A 47 -1.13 -13.36 -10.57
C ILE A 47 -2.47 -14.00 -10.92
N LEU A 48 -3.53 -13.58 -10.23
CA LEU A 48 -4.92 -13.99 -10.43
C LEU A 48 -5.78 -12.88 -11.03
N GLY A 49 -5.36 -11.62 -10.88
CA GLY A 49 -6.01 -10.45 -11.47
C GLY A 49 -5.53 -10.12 -12.88
N ASP A 50 -6.04 -9.01 -13.42
CA ASP A 50 -5.73 -8.53 -14.76
C ASP A 50 -4.49 -7.63 -14.77
N VAL A 51 -3.45 -8.06 -15.48
CA VAL A 51 -2.25 -7.27 -15.76
C VAL A 51 -2.27 -6.91 -17.24
N MET A 52 -2.60 -5.66 -17.53
CA MET A 52 -2.79 -5.22 -18.90
C MET A 52 -1.44 -5.10 -19.65
N PRO A 53 -1.42 -5.35 -20.97
CA PRO A 53 -0.22 -5.17 -21.78
C PRO A 53 0.42 -3.79 -21.57
N GLY A 54 1.75 -3.78 -21.35
CA GLY A 54 2.53 -2.57 -21.10
C GLY A 54 2.70 -2.21 -19.62
N ALA A 55 2.09 -2.93 -18.67
CA ALA A 55 2.49 -2.88 -17.27
C ALA A 55 3.82 -3.62 -17.04
N HIS A 56 4.63 -3.17 -16.09
CA HIS A 56 5.89 -3.80 -15.70
C HIS A 56 5.86 -4.25 -14.24
N LEU A 57 6.10 -5.55 -14.01
CA LEU A 57 6.18 -6.15 -12.69
C LEU A 57 7.57 -6.79 -12.55
N GLY A 58 8.32 -6.42 -11.51
CA GLY A 58 9.68 -6.92 -11.29
C GLY A 58 10.12 -6.88 -9.81
N GLY A 59 11.35 -7.30 -9.55
CA GLY A 59 11.90 -7.37 -8.18
C GLY A 59 11.52 -8.67 -7.45
N ARG A 60 11.11 -8.56 -6.18
CA ARG A 60 10.67 -9.72 -5.38
C ARG A 60 9.25 -10.14 -5.76
N ALA A 61 8.74 -11.21 -5.15
CA ALA A 61 7.41 -11.76 -5.41
C ALA A 61 6.32 -10.67 -5.33
N ILE A 62 5.37 -10.70 -6.26
CA ILE A 62 4.20 -9.81 -6.28
C ILE A 62 2.96 -10.69 -6.30
N PHE A 63 2.00 -10.35 -5.44
CA PHE A 63 0.69 -11.01 -5.43
C PHE A 63 -0.35 -10.05 -6.04
N VAL A 64 -1.08 -10.51 -7.05
CA VAL A 64 -2.19 -9.78 -7.66
C VAL A 64 -3.44 -10.64 -7.55
N ALA A 65 -4.36 -10.25 -6.66
CA ALA A 65 -5.56 -11.00 -6.35
C ALA A 65 -6.61 -10.94 -7.49
N GLU A 66 -7.59 -11.83 -7.43
CA GLU A 66 -8.71 -11.84 -8.36
C GLU A 66 -9.45 -10.48 -8.36
N GLY A 67 -9.85 -10.04 -9.55
CA GLY A 67 -10.51 -8.75 -9.76
C GLY A 67 -9.60 -7.53 -9.64
N ALA A 68 -8.37 -7.66 -9.15
CA ALA A 68 -7.39 -6.58 -9.20
C ALA A 68 -7.03 -6.23 -10.65
N ARG A 69 -6.72 -4.96 -10.90
CA ARG A 69 -6.38 -4.45 -12.24
C ARG A 69 -5.11 -3.61 -12.18
N ILE A 70 -4.17 -3.92 -13.06
CA ILE A 70 -2.95 -3.15 -13.26
C ILE A 70 -2.97 -2.62 -14.70
N GLU A 71 -3.10 -1.30 -14.82
CA GLU A 71 -3.23 -0.61 -16.10
C GLU A 71 -1.86 -0.44 -16.81
N PRO A 72 -1.86 -0.21 -18.14
CA PRO A 72 -0.62 -0.06 -18.92
C PRO A 72 0.29 1.04 -18.36
N GLY A 73 1.60 0.84 -18.43
CA GLY A 73 2.60 1.82 -17.97
C GLY A 73 2.75 1.92 -16.46
N ALA A 74 1.97 1.21 -15.65
CA ALA A 74 2.28 1.04 -14.23
C ALA A 74 3.58 0.25 -14.06
N TYR A 75 4.40 0.65 -13.08
CA TYR A 75 5.62 -0.06 -12.70
C TYR A 75 5.48 -0.52 -11.25
N ILE A 76 5.53 -1.83 -11.02
CA ILE A 76 5.47 -2.45 -9.70
C ILE A 76 6.80 -3.15 -9.39
N ILE A 77 7.40 -2.77 -8.27
CA ILE A 77 8.62 -3.37 -7.71
C ILE A 77 8.25 -4.12 -6.42
N GLY A 78 8.37 -5.45 -6.47
CA GLY A 78 8.01 -6.31 -5.34
C GLY A 78 8.98 -6.24 -4.16
N PRO A 79 8.51 -6.59 -2.94
CA PRO A 79 7.29 -7.33 -2.71
C PRO A 79 6.11 -6.39 -2.57
N ALA A 80 5.02 -6.74 -3.23
CA ALA A 80 3.80 -5.94 -3.23
C ALA A 80 2.59 -6.87 -3.24
N TYR A 81 1.58 -6.50 -2.47
CA TYR A 81 0.30 -7.17 -2.44
C TYR A 81 -0.77 -6.24 -3.04
N ILE A 82 -1.38 -6.68 -4.14
CA ILE A 82 -2.47 -5.99 -4.81
C ILE A 82 -3.74 -6.82 -4.59
N GLY A 83 -4.54 -6.40 -3.61
CA GLY A 83 -5.69 -7.14 -3.10
C GLY A 83 -6.91 -7.13 -4.02
N PRO A 84 -7.99 -7.85 -3.64
CA PRO A 84 -9.15 -8.06 -4.51
C PRO A 84 -9.79 -6.74 -4.98
N GLY A 85 -9.99 -6.59 -6.28
CA GLY A 85 -10.59 -5.38 -6.85
C GLY A 85 -9.74 -4.11 -6.74
N ALA A 86 -8.52 -4.17 -6.19
CA ALA A 86 -7.63 -3.03 -6.14
C ALA A 86 -7.16 -2.62 -7.55
N VAL A 87 -6.93 -1.32 -7.74
CA VAL A 87 -6.56 -0.78 -9.06
C VAL A 87 -5.25 -0.01 -8.95
N VAL A 88 -4.26 -0.43 -9.73
CA VAL A 88 -3.04 0.33 -10.00
C VAL A 88 -3.18 0.95 -11.38
N ARG A 89 -3.37 2.27 -11.43
CA ARG A 89 -3.68 2.98 -12.68
C ARG A 89 -2.45 3.30 -13.51
N HIS A 90 -2.70 3.75 -14.74
CA HIS A 90 -1.68 4.11 -15.72
C HIS A 90 -0.60 5.04 -15.14
N GLY A 91 0.66 4.63 -15.28
CA GLY A 91 1.84 5.42 -14.87
C GLY A 91 2.08 5.46 -13.36
N ALA A 92 1.33 4.71 -12.55
CA ALA A 92 1.62 4.60 -11.12
C ALA A 92 2.92 3.83 -10.87
N LEU A 93 3.66 4.23 -9.83
CA LEU A 93 4.86 3.55 -9.35
C LEU A 93 4.59 2.92 -7.99
N VAL A 94 4.56 1.58 -7.96
CA VAL A 94 4.52 0.81 -6.71
C VAL A 94 5.94 0.36 -6.39
N ARG A 95 6.44 0.73 -5.21
CA ARG A 95 7.73 0.28 -4.70
C ARG A 95 7.54 -0.79 -3.64
N GLU A 96 8.66 -1.24 -3.06
CA GLU A 96 8.66 -2.35 -2.12
C GLU A 96 7.75 -2.10 -0.91
N ASN A 97 7.17 -3.19 -0.43
CA ASN A 97 6.32 -3.28 0.75
C ASN A 97 5.05 -2.42 0.67
N VAL A 98 4.46 -2.33 -0.51
CA VAL A 98 3.12 -1.75 -0.68
C VAL A 98 2.06 -2.84 -0.57
N ILE A 99 1.02 -2.56 0.21
CA ILE A 99 -0.15 -3.42 0.39
C ILE A 99 -1.37 -2.58 0.02
N LEU A 100 -2.03 -2.94 -1.07
CA LEU A 100 -3.34 -2.42 -1.46
C LEU A 100 -4.40 -3.43 -1.04
N LEU A 101 -5.26 -3.08 -0.08
CA LEU A 101 -6.37 -3.95 0.31
C LEU A 101 -7.57 -3.79 -0.63
N ALA A 102 -8.66 -4.49 -0.31
CA ALA A 102 -9.78 -4.65 -1.22
C ALA A 102 -10.32 -3.30 -1.74
N GLY A 103 -10.38 -3.17 -3.07
CA GLY A 103 -10.86 -1.96 -3.75
C GLY A 103 -9.98 -0.72 -3.60
N ALA A 104 -8.78 -0.81 -3.01
CA ALA A 104 -7.88 0.33 -2.89
C ALA A 104 -7.35 0.79 -4.26
N ILE A 105 -7.06 2.08 -4.39
CA ILE A 105 -6.64 2.69 -5.65
C ILE A 105 -5.30 3.40 -5.46
N LEU A 106 -4.28 2.97 -6.21
CA LEU A 106 -3.12 3.78 -6.50
C LEU A 106 -3.25 4.30 -7.93
N GLY A 107 -3.48 5.60 -8.04
CA GLY A 107 -3.96 6.21 -9.26
C GLY A 107 -2.86 6.80 -10.14
N HIS A 108 -3.28 7.54 -11.17
CA HIS A 108 -2.41 7.99 -12.24
C HIS A 108 -1.19 8.76 -11.72
N ALA A 109 0.01 8.39 -12.20
CA ALA A 109 1.27 9.03 -11.86
C ALA A 109 1.49 9.22 -10.35
N SER A 110 0.92 8.32 -9.54
CA SER A 110 1.10 8.31 -8.09
C SER A 110 2.15 7.27 -7.71
N GLU A 111 2.92 7.57 -6.67
CA GLU A 111 3.94 6.68 -6.13
C GLU A 111 3.57 6.24 -4.72
N ALA A 112 3.72 4.94 -4.45
CA ALA A 112 3.62 4.38 -3.10
C ALA A 112 4.86 3.56 -2.75
N LYS A 113 5.32 3.65 -1.50
CA LYS A 113 6.48 2.91 -1.00
C LYS A 113 6.32 2.62 0.49
N ASN A 114 6.48 1.35 0.87
CA ASN A 114 6.34 0.91 2.26
C ASN A 114 5.04 1.41 2.92
N SER A 115 3.91 1.14 2.27
CA SER A 115 2.62 1.71 2.64
C SER A 115 1.48 0.71 2.60
N LEU A 116 0.55 0.87 3.54
CA LEU A 116 -0.67 0.08 3.64
C LEU A 116 -1.87 0.95 3.29
N PHE A 117 -2.62 0.55 2.28
CA PHE A 117 -3.89 1.14 1.91
C PHE A 117 -4.98 0.20 2.42
N LEU A 118 -5.70 0.62 3.46
CA LEU A 118 -6.86 -0.14 3.96
C LEU A 118 -7.99 -0.16 2.92
N PRO A 119 -9.04 -1.00 3.11
CA PRO A 119 -10.07 -1.18 2.09
C PRO A 119 -10.64 0.13 1.56
N GLN A 120 -10.74 0.22 0.23
CA GLN A 120 -11.25 1.38 -0.50
C GLN A 120 -10.47 2.70 -0.29
N ALA A 121 -9.26 2.66 0.28
CA ALA A 121 -8.40 3.85 0.33
C ALA A 121 -7.90 4.22 -1.08
N ALA A 122 -7.84 5.52 -1.38
CA ALA A 122 -7.50 6.04 -2.70
C ALA A 122 -6.44 7.14 -2.62
N ALA A 123 -5.40 6.98 -3.44
CA ALA A 123 -4.45 8.02 -3.84
C ALA A 123 -4.54 8.20 -5.36
N PRO A 124 -5.56 8.92 -5.86
CA PRO A 124 -6.05 8.74 -7.22
C PRO A 124 -5.23 9.46 -8.30
N HIS A 125 -4.49 10.53 -7.96
CA HIS A 125 -3.83 11.38 -8.97
C HIS A 125 -2.60 12.11 -8.39
N PHE A 126 -1.42 11.87 -8.98
CA PHE A 126 -0.18 12.60 -8.69
C PHE A 126 0.25 12.60 -7.21
N ASN A 127 -0.10 11.55 -6.48
CA ASN A 127 0.17 11.42 -5.06
C ASN A 127 1.55 10.82 -4.77
N TYR A 128 2.12 11.14 -3.61
CA TYR A 128 3.23 10.39 -3.04
C TYR A 128 2.83 9.88 -1.65
N VAL A 129 2.83 8.56 -1.47
CA VAL A 129 2.44 7.85 -0.25
C VAL A 129 3.61 6.98 0.19
N GLY A 130 4.49 7.55 1.03
CA GLY A 130 5.67 6.85 1.56
C GLY A 130 5.54 6.59 3.05
N ASP A 131 5.89 5.39 3.51
CA ASP A 131 5.97 5.02 4.94
C ASP A 131 4.70 5.43 5.71
N SER A 132 3.54 5.00 5.20
CA SER A 132 2.22 5.53 5.58
C SER A 132 1.14 4.46 5.61
N ILE A 133 0.10 4.67 6.41
CA ILE A 133 -1.12 3.86 6.45
C ILE A 133 -2.30 4.76 6.11
N LEU A 134 -3.03 4.45 5.03
CA LEU A 134 -4.26 5.14 4.68
C LEU A 134 -5.46 4.36 5.22
N GLY A 135 -6.34 5.05 5.96
CA GLY A 135 -7.54 4.47 6.55
C GLY A 135 -8.58 4.00 5.52
N CYS A 136 -9.54 3.20 5.97
CA CYS A 136 -10.64 2.74 5.11
C CYS A 136 -11.37 3.93 4.48
N HIS A 137 -11.67 3.84 3.18
CA HIS A 137 -12.37 4.89 2.41
C HIS A 137 -11.69 6.28 2.38
N VAL A 138 -10.44 6.42 2.85
CA VAL A 138 -9.70 7.67 2.72
C VAL A 138 -9.52 7.99 1.24
N ASN A 139 -9.75 9.24 0.85
CA ASN A 139 -9.48 9.73 -0.49
C ASN A 139 -8.53 10.93 -0.42
N LEU A 140 -7.29 10.74 -0.88
CA LEU A 140 -6.33 11.82 -0.96
C LEU A 140 -6.69 12.77 -2.11
N GLY A 141 -6.58 14.08 -1.84
CA GLY A 141 -6.66 15.08 -2.89
C GLY A 141 -5.56 14.87 -3.95
N ALA A 142 -5.83 15.28 -5.18
CA ALA A 142 -4.84 15.22 -6.24
C ALA A 142 -3.58 15.98 -5.83
N GLY A 143 -2.42 15.35 -5.97
CA GLY A 143 -1.17 16.01 -5.61
C GLY A 143 -0.88 16.07 -4.11
N THR A 144 -1.57 15.36 -3.22
CA THR A 144 -1.13 15.23 -1.83
C THR A 144 0.17 14.43 -1.73
N LYS A 145 1.15 14.94 -0.97
CA LYS A 145 2.41 14.26 -0.66
C LYS A 145 2.56 14.06 0.83
N LEU A 146 2.83 12.82 1.24
CA LEU A 146 3.12 12.47 2.63
C LEU A 146 4.63 12.50 2.81
N SER A 147 5.13 13.48 3.56
CA SER A 147 6.57 13.57 3.87
C SER A 147 6.96 12.49 4.86
N ASN A 148 8.03 11.75 4.55
CA ASN A 148 8.54 10.64 5.36
C ASN A 148 10.04 10.79 5.69
N LEU A 149 10.64 11.95 5.39
CA LEU A 149 12.01 12.26 5.76
C LEU A 149 12.02 13.28 6.89
N GLY A 150 12.66 12.94 7.99
CA GLY A 150 12.89 13.87 9.10
C GLY A 150 13.90 14.96 8.70
N ILE A 151 13.79 16.13 9.33
CA ILE A 151 14.73 17.25 9.14
C ILE A 151 16.17 16.87 9.55
N LEU A 152 16.30 15.89 10.45
CA LEU A 152 17.58 15.33 10.91
C LEU A 152 17.61 13.84 10.55
N SER A 153 17.79 13.51 9.28
CA SER A 153 17.91 12.12 8.88
C SER A 153 19.31 11.60 9.21
N GLU A 154 19.43 10.37 9.71
CA GLU A 154 20.73 9.74 9.94
C GLU A 154 21.54 9.54 8.66
N LYS A 155 20.91 9.63 7.48
CA LYS A 155 21.60 9.59 6.19
C LYS A 155 22.33 10.89 5.86
N ASP A 156 22.01 11.97 6.58
CA ASP A 156 22.62 13.29 6.43
C ASP A 156 23.73 13.53 7.48
N LYS A 157 24.04 12.53 8.31
CA LYS A 157 25.19 12.48 9.22
C LYS A 157 26.27 11.57 8.62
#